data_AF-A0AAE5S4H5-F1
#
_entry.id   AF-A0AAE5S4H5-F1
#
_cell.length_a   1.000
_cell.length_b   1.000
_cell.length_c   1.000
_cell.angle_alpha   90.00
_cell.angle_beta   90.00
_cell.angle_gamma   90.00
#
_symmetry.space_group_name_H-M   'P 1'
#
loop_
_entity.id
_entity.type
_entity.pdbx_description
1 polymer ?
#
loop_
_entity_poly.entity_id
_entity_poly.type
_entity_poly.pdbx_seq_one_letter_code
_entity_poly.pdbx_strand_id
1 'polypeptide(L)'
;MHELSDFNQNRLILARQRRSYTKKLLADYAGLNSKLITLHETGAQDPTPESLGVLFRVLKFPVNFFLGRDIEAPTDENASFRSFSRMTAGKRDAALAAGGIAYLLADWMDQKINLPSADIPDCSGMDPEAAAIEGIVREYAHV
;
A
#
# COMPACT_ATOMS: atom_id res chain seq x y z
N MET A 1 24.30 -1.98 3.16
CA MET A 1 24.41 -3.05 2.14
C MET A 1 23.43 -4.11 2.62
N HIS A 2 22.28 -4.25 1.95
CA HIS A 2 21.26 -5.23 2.35
C HIS A 2 21.59 -6.55 1.64
N GLU A 3 21.86 -7.59 2.43
CA GLU A 3 22.08 -8.94 1.91
C GLU A 3 20.72 -9.57 1.56
N LEU A 4 20.71 -10.61 0.71
CA LEU A 4 19.47 -11.31 0.32
C LEU A 4 18.74 -11.96 1.52
N SER A 5 19.42 -12.12 2.65
CA SER A 5 18.84 -12.51 3.95
C SER A 5 17.88 -11.47 4.54
N ASP A 6 17.84 -10.25 4.00
CA ASP A 6 16.93 -9.18 4.43
C ASP A 6 15.63 -9.17 3.59
N PHE A 7 15.36 -10.24 2.84
CA PHE A 7 14.15 -10.33 2.03
C PHE A 7 12.89 -10.26 2.89
N ASN A 8 11.97 -9.41 2.49
CA ASN A 8 10.72 -9.18 3.21
C ASN A 8 9.55 -9.84 2.47
N GLN A 9 9.04 -10.94 3.04
CA GLN A 9 7.88 -11.66 2.51
C GLN A 9 6.60 -10.82 2.48
N ASN A 10 6.39 -9.92 3.45
CA ASN A 10 5.20 -9.06 3.50
C ASN A 10 5.19 -8.08 2.32
N ARG A 11 6.36 -7.58 1.92
CA ARG A 11 6.48 -6.74 0.72
C ARG A 11 6.27 -7.51 -0.57
N LEU A 12 6.61 -8.79 -0.62
CA LEU A 12 6.24 -9.66 -1.74
C LEU A 12 4.72 -9.81 -1.85
N ILE A 13 4.04 -10.10 -0.72
CA ILE A 13 2.59 -10.19 -0.67
C ILE A 13 1.95 -8.88 -1.15
N LEU A 14 2.40 -7.75 -0.62
CA LEU A 14 1.89 -6.42 -0.97
C LEU A 14 2.09 -6.12 -2.45
N ALA A 15 3.28 -6.36 -3.02
CA ALA A 15 3.55 -6.17 -4.43
C ALA A 15 2.66 -7.05 -5.32
N ARG A 16 2.46 -8.32 -4.94
CA ARG A 16 1.56 -9.25 -5.66
C ARG A 16 0.12 -8.77 -5.61
N GLN A 17 -0.38 -8.40 -4.43
CA GLN A 17 -1.73 -7.88 -4.25
C GLN A 17 -1.94 -6.58 -5.03
N ARG A 18 -0.96 -5.66 -5.04
CA ARG A 18 -1.03 -4.42 -5.81
C ARG A 18 -1.20 -4.66 -7.32
N ARG A 19 -0.65 -5.75 -7.85
CA ARG A 19 -0.83 -6.21 -9.24
C ARG A 19 -2.13 -6.98 -9.46
N SER A 20 -2.92 -7.21 -8.40
CA SER A 20 -4.10 -8.07 -8.39
C SER A 20 -3.80 -9.50 -8.86
N TYR A 21 -2.59 -9.99 -8.60
CA TYR A 21 -2.18 -11.35 -9.00
C TYR A 21 -2.53 -12.36 -7.91
N THR A 22 -3.06 -13.51 -8.33
CA THR A 22 -3.10 -14.69 -7.46
C THR A 22 -1.70 -15.30 -7.35
N LYS A 23 -1.45 -16.15 -6.34
CA LYS A 23 -0.18 -16.89 -6.23
C LYS A 23 0.11 -17.71 -7.50
N LYS A 24 -0.93 -18.34 -8.06
CA LYS A 24 -0.85 -19.07 -9.33
C LYS A 24 -0.47 -18.17 -10.49
N LEU A 25 -1.14 -17.02 -10.64
CA LEU A 25 -0.86 -16.11 -11.74
C LEU A 25 0.55 -15.50 -11.65
N LEU A 26 1.02 -15.18 -10.44
CA LEU A 26 2.41 -14.77 -10.23
C LEU A 26 3.39 -15.89 -10.60
N ALA A 27 3.10 -17.13 -10.21
CA ALA A 27 3.92 -18.28 -10.54
C ALA A 27 4.03 -18.48 -12.06
N ASP A 28 2.90 -18.41 -12.77
CA ASP A 28 2.81 -18.54 -14.23
C ASP A 28 3.65 -17.45 -14.91
N TYR A 29 3.53 -16.18 -14.50
CA TYR A 29 4.32 -15.09 -15.05
C TYR A 29 5.81 -15.17 -14.70
N ALA A 30 6.14 -15.69 -13.52
CA ALA A 30 7.53 -15.84 -13.08
C ALA A 30 8.19 -17.12 -13.60
N GLY A 31 7.44 -18.01 -14.27
CA GLY A 31 7.95 -19.35 -14.63
C GLY A 31 8.34 -20.18 -13.41
N LEU A 32 7.71 -19.93 -12.25
CA LEU A 32 7.97 -20.60 -10.99
C LEU A 32 6.81 -21.54 -10.63
N ASN A 33 7.04 -22.43 -9.66
CA ASN A 33 5.97 -23.26 -9.11
C ASN A 33 5.11 -22.46 -8.13
N SER A 34 3.78 -22.60 -8.17
CA SER A 34 2.88 -21.94 -7.20
C SER A 34 3.14 -22.33 -5.73
N LYS A 35 3.69 -23.53 -5.48
CA LYS A 35 4.17 -23.94 -4.15
C LYS A 35 5.37 -23.09 -3.71
N LEU A 36 6.28 -22.79 -4.64
CA LEU A 36 7.45 -21.97 -4.36
C LEU A 36 7.07 -20.52 -4.02
N ILE A 37 6.11 -19.93 -4.75
CA ILE A 37 5.54 -18.62 -4.39
C ILE A 37 4.95 -18.64 -2.98
N THR A 38 4.29 -19.75 -2.61
CA THR A 38 3.71 -19.89 -1.27
C THR A 38 4.81 -19.94 -0.20
N LEU A 39 5.88 -20.71 -0.41
CA LEU A 39 7.01 -20.79 0.52
C LEU A 39 7.67 -19.42 0.73
N HIS A 40 7.83 -18.64 -0.33
CA HIS A 40 8.36 -17.28 -0.26
C HIS A 40 7.43 -16.34 0.51
N GLU A 41 6.12 -16.39 0.27
CA GLU A 41 5.16 -15.54 0.98
C GLU A 41 4.98 -15.93 2.45
N THR A 42 5.18 -17.19 2.81
CA THR A 42 5.12 -17.62 4.22
C THR A 42 6.44 -17.45 4.97
N GLY A 43 7.52 -17.02 4.29
CA GLY A 43 8.86 -17.00 4.87
C GLY A 43 9.42 -18.39 5.21
N ALA A 44 8.84 -19.45 4.63
CA ALA A 44 9.31 -20.82 4.84
C ALA A 44 10.60 -21.09 4.04
N GLN A 45 10.79 -20.34 2.95
CA GLN A 45 12.01 -20.37 2.16
C GLN A 45 12.19 -19.01 1.47
N ASP A 46 13.38 -18.43 1.57
CA ASP A 46 13.67 -17.19 0.85
C ASP A 46 13.88 -17.44 -0.66
N PRO A 47 13.57 -16.45 -1.52
CA PRO A 47 13.90 -16.52 -2.94
C PRO A 47 15.40 -16.54 -3.17
N THR A 48 15.85 -17.37 -4.11
CA THR A 48 17.22 -17.28 -4.63
C THR A 48 17.42 -15.95 -5.37
N PRO A 49 18.66 -15.45 -5.57
CA PRO A 49 18.90 -14.24 -6.35
C PRO A 49 18.24 -14.27 -7.74
N GLU A 50 18.22 -15.42 -8.41
CA GLU A 50 17.59 -15.62 -9.72
C GLU A 50 16.07 -15.51 -9.61
N SER A 51 15.48 -16.17 -8.61
CA SER A 51 14.04 -16.14 -8.36
C SER A 51 13.56 -14.74 -8.02
N LEU A 52 14.28 -14.05 -7.12
CA LEU A 52 14.04 -12.64 -6.80
C LEU A 52 14.16 -11.77 -8.05
N GLY A 53 15.17 -12.05 -8.88
CA GLY A 53 15.43 -11.40 -10.16
C GLY A 53 14.24 -11.45 -11.12
N VAL A 54 13.56 -12.59 -11.19
CA VAL A 54 12.34 -12.74 -12.01
C VAL A 54 11.14 -12.07 -11.32
N LEU A 55 10.97 -12.26 -10.02
CA LEU A 55 9.85 -11.71 -9.26
C LEU A 55 9.76 -10.19 -9.37
N PHE A 56 10.87 -9.46 -9.19
CA PHE A 56 10.84 -7.99 -9.27
C PHE A 56 10.51 -7.49 -10.69
N ARG A 57 10.94 -8.20 -11.74
CA ARG A 57 10.63 -7.87 -13.15
C ARG A 57 9.14 -8.07 -13.45
N VAL A 58 8.57 -9.18 -13.00
CA VAL A 58 7.14 -9.50 -13.18
C VAL A 58 6.26 -8.53 -12.39
N LEU A 59 6.62 -8.26 -11.13
CA LEU A 59 5.89 -7.37 -10.24
C LEU A 59 6.16 -5.89 -10.57
N LYS A 60 7.21 -5.58 -11.34
CA LYS A 60 7.64 -4.23 -11.71
C LYS A 60 7.79 -3.31 -10.49
N PHE A 61 8.51 -3.80 -9.49
CA PHE A 61 8.98 -3.04 -8.32
C PHE A 61 10.52 -3.04 -8.31
N PRO A 62 11.18 -2.00 -7.76
CA PRO A 62 12.63 -2.02 -7.62
C PRO A 62 13.07 -3.10 -6.63
N VAL A 63 14.25 -3.69 -6.82
CA VAL A 63 14.77 -4.75 -5.93
C VAL A 63 14.78 -4.31 -4.46
N ASN A 64 15.25 -3.09 -4.20
CA ASN A 64 15.30 -2.50 -2.86
C ASN A 64 13.92 -2.38 -2.20
N PHE A 65 12.82 -2.42 -2.98
CA PHE A 65 11.49 -2.51 -2.40
C PHE A 65 11.39 -3.76 -1.53
N PHE A 66 11.85 -4.92 -1.98
CA PHE A 66 11.70 -6.19 -1.27
C PHE A 66 12.66 -6.36 -0.08
N LEU A 67 13.61 -5.45 0.10
CA LEU A 67 14.62 -5.50 1.17
C LEU A 67 14.33 -4.48 2.29
N GLY A 68 13.19 -3.79 2.23
CA GLY A 68 12.80 -2.78 3.21
C GLY A 68 12.03 -3.35 4.40
N ARG A 69 11.87 -2.52 5.43
CA ARG A 69 10.97 -2.79 6.58
C ARG A 69 9.53 -3.05 6.15
N ASP A 70 8.75 -3.70 6.99
CA ASP A 70 7.32 -3.88 6.76
C ASP A 70 6.62 -2.55 6.44
N ILE A 71 5.61 -2.64 5.57
CA ILE A 71 4.78 -1.51 5.18
C ILE A 71 3.42 -1.75 5.80
N GLU A 72 2.97 -0.81 6.63
CA GLU A 72 1.60 -0.79 7.09
C GLU A 72 0.66 -0.51 5.93
N ALA A 73 -0.45 -1.25 5.87
CA ALA A 73 -1.48 -1.07 4.88
C ALA A 73 -2.83 -0.94 5.58
N PRO A 74 -3.78 -0.18 4.99
CA PRO A 74 -5.15 -0.20 5.47
C PRO A 74 -5.72 -1.62 5.44
N THR A 75 -6.61 -1.88 6.39
CA THR A 75 -7.40 -3.11 6.50
C THR A 75 -8.78 -2.89 5.88
N ASP A 76 -9.53 -3.96 5.70
CA ASP A 76 -10.94 -3.89 5.32
C ASP A 76 -11.81 -3.16 6.37
N GLU A 77 -11.41 -3.17 7.64
CA GLU A 77 -12.10 -2.48 8.73
C GLU A 77 -11.88 -0.96 8.71
N ASN A 78 -10.68 -0.49 8.32
CA ASN A 78 -10.35 0.94 8.35
C ASN A 78 -10.50 1.63 6.98
N ALA A 79 -10.74 0.88 5.90
CA ALA A 79 -10.95 1.42 4.56
C ALA A 79 -12.44 1.49 4.19
N SER A 80 -12.92 2.69 3.85
CA SER A 80 -14.28 2.88 3.33
C SER A 80 -14.33 2.73 1.80
N PHE A 81 -15.03 1.70 1.31
CA PHE A 81 -15.28 1.51 -0.12
C PHE A 81 -16.71 1.92 -0.49
N ARG A 82 -16.83 2.85 -1.44
CA ARG A 82 -18.14 3.37 -1.92
C ARG A 82 -19.05 2.31 -2.56
N SER A 83 -18.51 1.15 -2.98
CA SER A 83 -19.26 0.06 -3.64
C SER A 83 -18.68 -1.29 -3.22
N PHE A 84 -19.00 -1.76 -2.01
CA PHE A 84 -18.50 -3.05 -1.51
C PHE A 84 -19.14 -4.25 -2.23
N SER A 85 -20.41 -4.15 -2.64
CA SER A 85 -21.22 -5.29 -3.14
C SER A 85 -20.83 -5.86 -4.50
N ARG A 86 -19.97 -5.17 -5.29
CA ARG A 86 -19.49 -5.64 -6.61
C ARG A 86 -17.97 -5.84 -6.68
N MET A 87 -17.25 -5.65 -5.58
CA MET A 87 -15.79 -5.70 -5.60
C MET A 87 -15.26 -7.11 -5.30
N THR A 88 -14.49 -7.66 -6.24
CA THR A 88 -13.82 -8.96 -6.05
C THR A 88 -12.72 -8.84 -5.01
N ALA A 89 -12.35 -9.97 -4.39
CA ALA A 89 -11.26 -9.99 -3.40
C ALA A 89 -9.94 -9.43 -3.96
N GLY A 90 -9.56 -9.80 -5.19
CA GLY A 90 -8.35 -9.28 -5.83
C GLY A 90 -8.37 -7.76 -6.02
N LYS A 91 -9.51 -7.16 -6.35
CA LYS A 91 -9.64 -5.70 -6.46
C LYS A 91 -9.55 -5.00 -5.10
N ARG A 92 -10.14 -5.61 -4.06
CA ARG A 92 -10.03 -5.12 -2.68
C ARG A 92 -8.58 -5.12 -2.22
N ASP A 93 -7.91 -6.26 -2.32
CA ASP A 93 -6.53 -6.44 -1.90
C ASP A 93 -5.59 -5.49 -2.66
N ALA A 94 -5.83 -5.29 -3.96
CA ALA A 94 -5.07 -4.34 -4.76
C ALA A 94 -5.24 -2.89 -4.30
N ALA A 95 -6.45 -2.51 -3.86
CA ALA A 95 -6.72 -1.19 -3.30
C ALA A 95 -6.08 -1.01 -1.92
N LEU A 96 -6.17 -2.01 -1.05
CA LEU A 96 -5.51 -1.97 0.27
C LEU A 96 -3.98 -1.88 0.13
N ALA A 97 -3.39 -2.69 -0.75
CA ALA A 97 -1.96 -2.63 -1.06
C ALA A 97 -1.55 -1.27 -1.66
N ALA A 98 -2.41 -0.62 -2.46
CA ALA A 98 -2.17 0.74 -2.92
C ALA A 98 -2.17 1.75 -1.77
N GLY A 99 -3.05 1.58 -0.78
CA GLY A 99 -3.06 2.38 0.44
C GLY A 99 -1.76 2.23 1.25
N GLY A 100 -1.22 1.02 1.38
CA GLY A 100 0.08 0.84 2.06
C GLY A 100 1.24 1.53 1.33
N ILE A 101 1.25 1.51 -0.01
CA ILE A 101 2.23 2.28 -0.78
C ILE A 101 2.04 3.79 -0.58
N ALA A 102 0.79 4.26 -0.45
CA ALA A 102 0.51 5.66 -0.16
C ALA A 102 1.00 6.06 1.24
N TYR A 103 0.86 5.20 2.25
CA TYR A 103 1.43 5.43 3.59
C TYR A 103 2.96 5.50 3.55
N LEU A 104 3.60 4.59 2.83
CA LEU A 104 5.04 4.63 2.62
C LEU A 104 5.49 5.96 1.98
N LEU A 105 4.72 6.47 1.02
CA LEU A 105 4.98 7.75 0.39
C LEU A 105 4.76 8.93 1.35
N ALA A 106 3.67 8.89 2.13
CA ALA A 106 3.36 9.91 3.14
C ALA A 106 4.47 10.02 4.19
N ASP A 107 4.90 8.89 4.77
CA ASP A 107 6.02 8.82 5.71
C ASP A 107 7.30 9.46 5.14
N TRP A 108 7.56 9.24 3.85
CA TRP A 108 8.72 9.81 3.18
C TRP A 108 8.56 11.32 2.96
N MET A 109 7.36 11.79 2.62
CA MET A 109 7.05 13.21 2.47
C MET A 109 7.19 13.94 3.81
N ASP A 110 6.68 13.37 4.91
CA ASP A 110 6.76 13.98 6.25
C ASP A 110 8.20 14.18 6.72
N GLN A 111 9.13 13.35 6.26
CA GLN A 111 10.57 13.50 6.53
C GLN A 111 11.24 14.61 5.71
N LYS A 112 10.59 15.10 4.65
CA LYS A 112 11.17 16.02 3.67
C LYS A 112 10.44 17.36 3.58
N ILE A 113 9.19 17.40 4.01
CA ILE A 113 8.30 18.53 3.86
C ILE A 113 7.72 18.88 5.23
N ASN A 114 7.84 20.14 5.63
CA ASN A 114 7.08 20.65 6.75
C ASN A 114 5.70 21.07 6.25
N LEU A 115 4.65 20.37 6.68
CA LEU A 115 3.29 20.83 6.44
C LEU A 115 3.03 22.13 7.21
N PRO A 116 2.27 23.09 6.64
CA PRO A 116 1.82 24.25 7.39
C PRO A 116 0.97 23.83 8.59
N SER A 117 0.93 24.69 9.61
CA SER A 117 0.03 24.47 10.76
C SER A 117 -1.42 24.37 10.28
N ALA A 118 -2.18 23.45 10.86
CA ALA A 118 -3.59 23.26 10.54
C ALA A 118 -4.37 24.53 10.93
N ASP A 119 -4.79 25.30 9.93
CA ASP A 119 -5.56 26.54 10.10
C ASP A 119 -7.07 26.23 10.00
N ILE A 120 -7.54 25.31 10.84
CA ILE A 120 -8.92 24.82 10.86
C ILE A 120 -9.71 25.61 11.91
N PRO A 121 -10.87 26.19 11.57
CA PRO A 121 -11.74 26.85 12.55
C PRO A 121 -12.18 25.89 13.64
N ASP A 122 -12.25 26.38 14.88
CA ASP A 122 -12.85 25.62 15.98
C ASP A 122 -14.38 25.67 15.85
N CYS A 123 -14.93 24.64 15.21
CA CYS A 123 -16.38 24.51 15.04
C CYS A 123 -17.09 23.80 16.19
N SER A 124 -16.45 23.67 17.36
CA SER A 124 -17.06 23.00 18.50
C SER A 124 -18.31 23.73 19.01
N GLY A 125 -19.41 22.99 19.20
CA GLY A 125 -20.68 23.52 19.69
C GLY A 125 -21.58 24.19 18.64
N MET A 126 -21.16 24.24 17.38
CA MET A 126 -22.02 24.66 16.27
C MET A 126 -22.93 23.53 15.78
N ASP A 127 -24.11 23.91 15.29
CA ASP A 127 -24.97 23.02 14.53
C ASP A 127 -24.26 22.62 13.20
N PRO A 128 -24.40 21.38 12.71
CA PRO A 128 -23.67 20.91 11.53
C PRO A 128 -23.84 21.79 10.28
N GLU A 129 -25.01 22.41 10.10
CA GLU A 129 -25.26 23.33 8.99
C GLU A 129 -24.44 24.62 9.13
N ALA A 130 -24.34 25.17 10.35
CA ALA A 130 -23.54 26.37 10.64
C ALA A 130 -22.03 26.11 10.51
N ALA A 131 -21.55 24.98 11.01
CA ALA A 131 -20.15 24.57 10.89
C ALA A 131 -19.71 24.38 9.42
N ALA A 132 -20.59 23.83 8.58
CA ALA A 132 -20.32 23.67 7.15
C ALA A 132 -20.22 25.03 6.42
N ILE A 133 -21.07 25.99 6.79
CA ILE A 133 -21.02 27.35 6.22
C ILE A 133 -19.72 28.05 6.60
N GLU A 134 -19.28 27.97 7.87
CA GLU A 134 -18.04 28.62 8.31
C GLU A 134 -16.80 28.05 7.61
N GLY A 135 -16.75 26.73 7.41
CA GLY A 135 -15.69 26.07 6.64
C GLY A 135 -15.63 26.53 5.17
N ILE A 136 -16.78 26.74 4.53
CA ILE A 136 -16.88 27.22 3.14
C ILE A 136 -16.41 28.68 3.02
N VAL A 137 -16.79 29.55 3.96
CA VAL A 137 -16.53 31.00 3.87
C VAL A 137 -15.04 31.33 3.80
N ARG A 138 -14.17 30.54 4.43
CA ARG A 138 -12.71 30.78 4.41
C ARG A 138 -12.01 30.24 3.17
N GLU A 139 -12.52 29.19 2.52
CA GLU A 139 -11.99 28.66 1.25
C GLU A 139 -12.09 29.72 0.12
N TYR A 140 -13.11 30.58 0.17
CA TYR A 140 -13.29 31.69 -0.77
C TYR A 140 -12.62 33.02 -0.34
N ALA A 141 -12.16 33.14 0.90
CA ALA A 141 -11.53 34.36 1.42
C ALA A 141 -10.01 34.44 1.12
N HIS A 142 -9.43 33.39 0.53
CA HIS A 142 -8.01 33.30 0.16
C HIS A 142 -7.76 33.36 -1.37
N VAL A 143 -8.72 33.86 -2.16
CA VAL A 143 -8.53 34.23 -3.59
C VAL A 143 -8.17 35.71 -3.70
#